data_AF-A0A317HVM0-F1
#
_entry.id   AF-A0A317HVM0-F1
#
_cell.length_a   1.000
_cell.length_b   1.000
_cell.length_c   1.000
_cell.angle_alpha   90.00
_cell.angle_beta   90.00
_cell.angle_gamma   90.00
#
_symmetry.space_group_name_H-M   'P 1'
#
loop_
_entity.id
_entity.type
_entity.pdbx_description
1 polymer ?
#
loop_
_entity_poly.entity_id
_entity_poly.type
_entity_poly.pdbx_seq_one_letter_code
_entity_poly.pdbx_strand_id
1 'polypeptide(L)'
;MPRSPSKNKQIFFFVAIAIILLAAYLLKAFEPALLELLRLRMGAHPSPETIINSLKLLLLGAGGYLLVRFLSYLIFGLFRLRRGFDAPTLVRNVFSIVAFTVLFFIAFSFVFPGVNLGALFTTSAIFGVILGLALQDTLGNFFAGISLQADRPFQVGDVITVGTQRHNGVVEEITWRAIKIRTFQNHVVLIANSQAAKEAIEVCPRDNLNARLVYFNTVYTDSPAKAIHVVREAVREAENVSPKITPIVRIRNLGDNGIDWEVKYWLENYAKFNDTDALVRQRIWYAFRRAKLSFAFPTRTVFMQPEAVEAPHDGGAIVERLSAVDIFAPLSVEEVGMLAKSSVRHVFAPGETVIRAGDPGSSMFVVHNGRVRVQINENGRPRTVATLNEGDFFGEMALFTGEPRSANVVALEETEVLEIGHTAMKSLFETNPDLVESLSFIMSERRQGLAAQTSPDLVSPNESEGILSSIKRFFGLS
;
A
#
# COMPACT_ATOMS: atom_id res chain seq x y z
N MET A 1 58.73 12.24 0.91
CA MET A 1 59.92 11.38 1.12
C MET A 1 59.81 10.69 2.47
N PRO A 2 59.66 9.36 2.55
CA PRO A 2 59.70 8.69 3.85
C PRO A 2 61.17 8.54 4.26
N ARG A 3 61.51 9.04 5.46
CA ARG A 3 62.83 8.84 6.07
C ARG A 3 63.13 7.34 6.13
N SER A 4 64.21 6.93 5.46
CA SER A 4 64.83 5.61 5.61
C SER A 4 64.87 5.24 7.09
N PRO A 5 64.33 4.08 7.52
CA PRO A 5 64.60 3.59 8.86
C PRO A 5 66.12 3.46 8.99
N SER A 6 66.66 4.06 10.04
CA SER A 6 68.10 4.31 10.19
C SER A 6 68.90 3.01 10.09
N LYS A 7 69.99 3.04 9.30
CA LYS A 7 70.98 1.95 9.18
C LYS A 7 71.38 1.36 10.55
N ASN A 8 71.35 2.19 11.60
CA ASN A 8 71.64 1.81 12.98
C ASN A 8 70.71 0.71 13.52
N LYS A 9 69.43 0.66 13.14
CA LYS A 9 68.50 -0.40 13.59
C LYS A 9 68.80 -1.75 12.96
N GLN A 10 69.28 -1.77 11.72
CA GLN A 10 69.66 -3.01 11.03
C GLN A 10 70.97 -3.56 11.61
N ILE A 11 71.97 -2.70 11.85
CA ILE A 11 73.23 -3.11 12.48
C ILE A 11 72.97 -3.71 13.87
N PHE A 12 72.14 -3.07 14.69
CA PHE A 12 71.78 -3.58 16.02
C PHE A 12 71.10 -4.97 15.95
N PHE A 13 70.28 -5.20 14.93
CA PHE A 13 69.59 -6.49 14.74
C PHE A 13 70.57 -7.63 14.42
N PHE A 14 71.52 -7.42 13.50
CA PHE A 14 72.53 -8.43 13.16
C PHE A 14 73.48 -8.72 14.32
N VAL A 15 73.87 -7.68 15.07
CA VAL A 15 74.70 -7.84 16.28
C VAL A 15 73.96 -8.65 17.35
N ALA A 16 72.67 -8.37 17.58
CA ALA A 16 71.85 -9.13 18.52
C ALA A 16 71.70 -10.61 18.14
N ILE A 17 71.53 -10.93 16.85
CA ILE A 17 71.52 -12.32 16.37
C ILE A 17 72.86 -13.01 16.65
N ALA A 18 73.97 -12.35 16.30
CA ALA A 18 75.31 -12.92 16.49
C ALA A 18 75.60 -13.23 17.97
N ILE A 19 75.19 -12.33 18.87
CA ILE A 19 75.32 -12.53 20.32
C ILE A 19 74.50 -13.73 20.80
N ILE A 20 73.25 -13.87 20.34
CA ILE A 20 72.38 -14.99 20.74
C ILE A 20 72.89 -16.32 20.19
N LEU A 21 73.35 -16.36 18.93
CA LEU A 21 73.94 -17.57 18.34
C LEU A 21 75.23 -17.97 19.03
N LEU A 22 76.09 -17.00 19.38
CA LEU A 22 77.30 -17.24 20.16
C LEU A 22 76.96 -17.76 21.56
N ALA A 23 75.99 -17.16 22.24
CA ALA A 23 75.54 -17.61 23.56
C ALA A 23 74.93 -19.03 23.52
N ALA A 24 74.15 -19.36 22.49
CA ALA A 24 73.60 -20.70 22.29
C ALA A 24 74.71 -21.73 21.98
N TYR A 25 75.69 -21.36 21.15
CA TYR A 25 76.85 -22.19 20.85
C TYR A 25 77.69 -22.47 22.10
N LEU A 26 78.01 -21.42 22.87
CA LEU A 26 78.76 -21.55 24.12
C LEU A 26 78.00 -22.39 25.15
N LEU A 27 76.70 -22.19 25.29
CA LEU A 27 75.88 -22.98 26.22
C LEU A 27 75.88 -24.47 25.84
N LYS A 28 75.82 -24.80 24.55
CA LYS A 28 75.89 -26.18 24.06
C LYS A 28 77.30 -26.78 24.22
N ALA A 29 78.33 -26.02 23.88
CA ALA A 29 79.73 -26.47 23.91
C ALA A 29 80.22 -26.75 25.34
N PHE A 30 79.76 -25.95 26.32
CA PHE A 30 80.16 -26.07 27.72
C PHE A 30 79.09 -26.70 28.61
N GLU A 31 78.01 -27.25 28.03
CA GLU A 31 76.91 -27.87 28.77
C GLU A 31 77.36 -28.91 29.82
N PRO A 32 78.21 -29.92 29.49
CA PRO A 32 78.61 -30.94 30.46
C PRO A 32 79.45 -30.36 31.61
N ALA A 33 80.35 -29.42 31.31
CA ALA A 33 81.18 -28.76 32.32
C ALA A 33 80.37 -27.84 33.24
N LEU A 34 79.37 -27.15 32.68
CA LEU A 34 78.46 -26.29 33.43
C LEU A 34 77.56 -27.11 34.37
N LEU A 35 77.07 -28.26 33.91
CA LEU A 35 76.32 -29.22 34.73
C LEU A 35 77.13 -29.70 35.93
N GLU A 36 78.38 -30.09 35.71
CA GLU A 36 79.28 -30.58 36.76
C GLU A 36 79.59 -29.49 37.80
N LEU A 37 79.90 -28.27 37.34
CA LEU A 37 80.18 -27.13 38.21
C LEU A 37 78.95 -26.70 39.03
N LEU A 38 77.76 -26.72 38.44
CA LEU A 38 76.52 -26.40 39.14
C LEU A 38 76.12 -27.50 40.14
N ARG A 39 76.38 -28.79 39.83
CA ARG A 39 76.18 -29.92 40.76
C ARG A 39 77.13 -29.87 41.96
N LEU A 40 78.35 -29.37 41.77
CA LEU A 40 79.34 -29.22 42.84
C LEU A 40 79.03 -28.04 43.78
N ARG A 41 78.36 -27.00 43.26
CA ARG A 41 78.20 -25.71 43.97
C ARG A 41 76.81 -25.50 44.56
N MET A 42 75.79 -26.14 44.02
CA MET A 42 74.43 -26.09 44.53
C MET A 42 74.04 -27.47 45.04
N GLY A 43 73.56 -27.54 46.29
CA GLY A 43 72.97 -28.76 46.83
C GLY A 43 71.70 -29.19 46.09
N ALA A 44 70.91 -30.08 46.69
CA ALA A 44 69.83 -30.81 46.01
C ALA A 44 68.75 -29.96 45.28
N HIS A 45 68.56 -28.67 45.60
CA HIS A 45 67.55 -27.83 44.94
C HIS A 45 68.00 -26.37 44.74
N PRO A 46 67.75 -25.75 43.57
CA PRO A 46 67.14 -26.32 42.36
C PRO A 46 68.08 -27.28 41.60
N SER A 47 67.53 -28.23 40.85
CA SER A 47 68.35 -29.14 40.06
C SER A 47 69.12 -28.35 38.98
N PRO A 48 70.45 -28.55 38.85
CA PRO A 48 71.26 -27.89 37.82
C PRO A 48 70.70 -27.98 36.40
N GLU A 49 70.00 -29.07 36.10
CA GLU A 49 69.31 -29.30 34.83
C GLU A 49 68.17 -28.31 34.60
N THR A 50 67.42 -27.92 35.63
CA THR A 50 66.33 -26.93 35.52
C THR A 50 66.87 -25.55 35.16
N ILE A 51 68.03 -25.16 35.71
CA ILE A 51 68.66 -23.87 35.42
C ILE A 51 69.16 -23.82 33.97
N ILE A 52 69.81 -24.88 33.51
CA ILE A 52 70.30 -24.97 32.13
C ILE A 52 69.13 -24.99 31.14
N ASN A 53 68.06 -25.74 31.44
CA ASN A 53 66.86 -25.75 30.60
C ASN A 53 66.17 -24.38 30.58
N SER A 54 66.10 -23.67 31.70
CA SER A 54 65.57 -22.30 31.75
C SER A 54 66.41 -21.32 30.92
N LEU A 55 67.74 -21.44 30.96
CA LEU A 55 68.64 -20.62 30.17
C LEU A 55 68.54 -20.94 28.66
N LYS A 56 68.43 -22.22 28.30
CA LYS A 56 68.15 -22.66 26.92
C LYS A 56 66.83 -22.10 26.41
N LEU A 57 65.77 -22.17 27.22
CA LEU A 57 64.45 -21.62 26.86
C LEU A 57 64.51 -20.11 26.65
N LEU A 58 65.23 -19.37 27.51
CA LEU A 58 65.40 -17.92 27.39
C LEU A 58 66.17 -17.55 26.11
N LEU A 59 67.27 -18.26 25.81
CA LEU A 59 68.04 -18.04 24.58
C LEU A 59 67.23 -18.37 23.31
N LEU A 60 66.52 -19.50 23.30
CA LEU A 60 65.63 -19.87 22.19
C LEU A 60 64.48 -18.86 22.04
N GLY A 61 63.92 -18.37 23.15
CA GLY A 61 62.89 -17.33 23.15
C GLY A 61 63.40 -15.99 22.61
N ALA A 62 64.61 -15.57 23.00
CA ALA A 62 65.24 -14.35 22.51
C ALA A 62 65.57 -14.43 21.01
N GLY A 63 66.16 -15.56 20.57
CA GLY A 63 66.42 -15.81 19.15
C GLY A 63 65.12 -15.87 18.35
N GLY A 64 64.11 -16.50 18.93
CA GLY A 64 62.79 -16.57 18.36
C GLY A 64 62.08 -15.24 18.21
N TYR A 65 62.24 -14.35 19.19
CA TYR A 65 61.75 -12.98 19.12
C TYR A 65 62.38 -12.18 17.98
N LEU A 66 63.70 -12.30 17.80
CA LEU A 66 64.37 -11.68 16.66
C LEU A 66 63.87 -12.27 15.33
N LEU A 67 63.68 -13.59 15.27
CA LEU A 67 63.16 -14.27 14.08
C LEU A 67 61.76 -13.79 13.70
N VAL A 68 60.82 -13.75 14.65
CA VAL A 68 59.44 -13.30 14.40
C VAL A 68 59.41 -11.83 13.96
N ARG A 69 60.21 -10.96 14.59
CA ARG A 69 60.33 -9.56 14.17
C ARG A 69 60.92 -9.41 12.77
N PHE A 70 61.93 -10.21 12.44
CA PHE A 70 62.53 -10.22 11.10
C PHE A 70 61.54 -10.71 10.05
N LEU A 71 60.89 -11.84 10.26
CA LEU A 71 59.86 -12.35 9.35
C LEU A 71 58.74 -11.33 9.17
N SER A 72 58.27 -10.72 10.27
CA SER A 72 57.23 -9.69 10.21
C SER A 72 57.69 -8.49 9.38
N TYR A 73 58.90 -8.00 9.62
CA TYR A 73 59.45 -6.89 8.83
C TYR A 73 59.60 -7.26 7.35
N LEU A 74 60.08 -8.45 7.05
CA LEU A 74 60.27 -8.96 5.69
C LEU A 74 58.93 -9.12 4.97
N ILE A 75 57.99 -9.88 5.55
CA ILE A 75 56.68 -10.19 4.96
C ILE A 75 55.88 -8.91 4.74
N PHE A 76 55.74 -8.07 5.77
CA PHE A 76 54.95 -6.84 5.64
C PHE A 76 55.69 -5.74 4.86
N GLY A 77 57.02 -5.76 4.84
CA GLY A 77 57.83 -4.90 3.96
C GLY A 77 57.64 -5.26 2.49
N LEU A 78 57.69 -6.55 2.14
CA LEU A 78 57.41 -7.07 0.80
C LEU A 78 55.97 -6.81 0.39
N PHE A 79 55.00 -7.00 1.30
CA PHE A 79 53.60 -6.69 1.06
C PHE A 79 53.42 -5.21 0.71
N ARG A 80 54.03 -4.30 1.49
CA ARG A 80 53.99 -2.85 1.24
C ARG A 80 54.56 -2.51 -0.14
N LEU A 81 55.69 -3.09 -0.51
CA LEU A 81 56.33 -2.88 -1.82
C LEU A 81 55.44 -3.34 -2.99
N ARG A 82 54.73 -4.46 -2.84
CA ARG A 82 53.91 -5.04 -3.91
C ARG A 82 52.50 -4.44 -4.01
N ARG A 83 51.88 -4.10 -2.89
CA ARG A 83 50.47 -3.65 -2.83
C ARG A 83 50.32 -2.14 -2.63
N GLY A 84 51.37 -1.42 -2.26
CA GLY A 84 51.36 0.04 -2.12
C GLY A 84 50.67 0.59 -0.87
N PHE A 85 50.08 -0.27 -0.02
CA PHE A 85 49.47 0.11 1.25
C PHE A 85 49.96 -0.78 2.40
N ASP A 86 49.79 -0.30 3.62
CA ASP A 86 50.17 -1.02 4.83
C ASP A 86 49.17 -2.11 5.19
N ALA A 87 49.68 -3.32 5.44
CA ALA A 87 48.85 -4.39 6.00
C ALA A 87 48.20 -3.91 7.32
N PRO A 88 46.90 -4.18 7.53
CA PRO A 88 46.21 -3.79 8.75
C PRO A 88 46.97 -4.26 9.99
N THR A 89 46.97 -3.43 11.03
CA THR A 89 47.62 -3.73 12.31
C THR A 89 47.15 -5.06 12.90
N LEU A 90 45.87 -5.39 12.70
CA LEU A 90 45.28 -6.67 13.11
C LEU A 90 46.02 -7.86 12.49
N VAL A 91 46.22 -7.87 11.16
CA VAL A 91 46.91 -8.98 10.47
C VAL A 91 48.35 -9.12 10.97
N ARG A 92 49.04 -7.99 11.19
CA ARG A 92 50.40 -7.99 11.73
C ARG A 92 50.46 -8.53 13.17
N ASN A 93 49.52 -8.12 14.01
CA ASN A 93 49.45 -8.53 15.40
C ASN A 93 49.07 -10.01 15.51
N VAL A 94 48.06 -10.46 14.75
CA VAL A 94 47.65 -11.88 14.71
C VAL A 94 48.78 -12.75 14.21
N PHE A 95 49.46 -12.37 13.12
CA PHE A 95 50.64 -13.09 12.63
C PHE A 95 51.72 -13.20 13.71
N SER A 96 52.02 -12.09 14.39
CA SER A 96 53.03 -12.07 15.45
C SER A 96 52.64 -12.97 16.62
N ILE A 97 51.40 -12.87 17.11
CA ILE A 97 50.89 -13.69 18.21
C ILE A 97 50.97 -15.18 17.85
N VAL A 98 50.45 -15.57 16.69
CA VAL A 98 50.49 -16.97 16.22
C VAL A 98 51.93 -17.47 16.11
N ALA A 99 52.82 -16.68 15.49
CA ALA A 99 54.23 -17.05 15.34
C ALA A 99 54.94 -17.19 16.70
N PHE A 100 54.68 -16.28 17.64
CA PHE A 100 55.22 -16.36 19.00
C PHE A 100 54.70 -17.58 19.76
N THR A 101 53.39 -17.87 19.69
CA THR A 101 52.79 -19.04 20.33
C THR A 101 53.36 -20.34 19.77
N VAL A 102 53.41 -20.49 18.45
CA VAL A 102 53.99 -21.68 17.78
C VAL A 102 55.45 -21.86 18.19
N LEU A 103 56.23 -20.78 18.14
CA LEU A 103 57.65 -20.85 18.45
C LEU A 103 57.94 -21.13 19.93
N PHE A 104 57.10 -20.60 20.82
CA PHE A 104 57.13 -20.94 22.24
C PHE A 104 56.92 -22.44 22.44
N PHE A 105 55.90 -23.04 21.82
CA PHE A 105 55.65 -24.49 21.95
C PHE A 105 56.78 -25.33 21.34
N ILE A 106 57.35 -24.93 20.20
CA ILE A 106 58.51 -25.60 19.60
C ILE A 106 59.72 -25.54 20.54
N ALA A 107 60.06 -24.35 21.04
CA ALA A 107 61.19 -24.17 21.97
C ALA A 107 60.96 -24.93 23.27
N PHE A 108 59.75 -24.89 23.82
CA PHE A 108 59.38 -25.62 25.03
C PHE A 108 59.48 -27.13 24.84
N SER A 109 58.96 -27.67 23.73
CA SER A 109 59.03 -29.10 23.42
C SER A 109 60.47 -29.58 23.21
N PHE A 110 61.35 -28.73 22.66
CA PHE A 110 62.76 -29.05 22.50
C PHE A 110 63.51 -29.08 23.84
N VAL A 111 63.17 -28.18 24.76
CA VAL A 111 63.82 -28.08 26.08
C VAL A 111 63.27 -29.10 27.09
N PHE A 112 61.98 -29.42 27.01
CA PHE A 112 61.29 -30.32 27.94
C PHE A 112 60.61 -31.50 27.22
N PRO A 113 61.37 -32.44 26.61
CA PRO A 113 60.81 -33.52 25.81
C PRO A 113 59.94 -34.52 26.60
N GLY A 114 60.10 -34.58 27.92
CA GLY A 114 59.32 -35.47 28.80
C GLY A 114 57.97 -34.90 29.27
N VAL A 115 57.67 -33.64 28.96
CA VAL A 115 56.41 -32.98 29.39
C VAL A 115 55.35 -33.15 28.32
N ASN A 116 54.22 -33.77 28.67
CA ASN A 116 53.09 -33.91 27.76
C ASN A 116 52.34 -32.57 27.62
N LEU A 117 52.56 -31.88 26.49
CA LEU A 117 51.88 -30.64 26.14
C LEU A 117 50.38 -30.81 25.90
N GLY A 118 49.89 -32.05 25.71
CA GLY A 118 48.48 -32.36 25.47
C GLY A 118 47.55 -31.78 26.53
N ALA A 119 47.95 -31.80 27.81
CA ALA A 119 47.15 -31.22 28.89
C ALA A 119 46.96 -29.69 28.76
N LEU A 120 47.98 -28.98 28.26
CA LEU A 120 47.90 -27.54 27.98
C LEU A 120 47.05 -27.27 26.72
N PHE A 121 47.13 -28.13 25.71
CA PHE A 121 46.29 -28.01 24.52
C PHE A 121 44.81 -28.25 24.85
N THR A 122 44.48 -29.22 25.70
CA THR A 122 43.09 -29.49 26.10
C THR A 122 42.44 -28.29 26.80
N THR A 123 43.15 -27.61 27.69
CA THR A 123 42.63 -26.40 28.36
C THR A 123 42.65 -25.18 27.46
N SER A 124 43.68 -25.03 26.62
CA SER A 124 43.80 -23.93 25.64
C SER A 124 42.78 -24.04 24.50
N ALA A 125 42.29 -25.23 24.18
CA ALA A 125 41.27 -25.45 23.16
C ALA A 125 39.96 -24.74 23.52
N ILE A 126 39.53 -24.81 24.78
CA ILE A 126 38.33 -24.10 25.27
C ILE A 126 38.51 -22.59 25.12
N PHE A 127 39.67 -22.06 25.54
CA PHE A 127 40.00 -20.64 25.34
C PHE A 127 40.01 -20.25 23.87
N GLY A 128 40.53 -21.11 22.99
CA GLY A 128 40.52 -20.91 21.54
C GLY A 128 39.10 -20.80 20.97
N VAL A 129 38.19 -21.66 21.42
CA VAL A 129 36.76 -21.61 21.03
C VAL A 129 36.11 -20.30 21.51
N ILE A 130 36.29 -19.94 22.77
CA ILE A 130 35.73 -18.70 23.34
C ILE A 130 36.27 -17.47 22.60
N LEU A 131 37.57 -17.41 22.34
CA LEU A 131 38.19 -16.33 21.58
C LEU A 131 37.70 -16.29 20.13
N GLY A 132 37.53 -17.46 19.50
CA GLY A 132 36.98 -17.58 18.15
C GLY A 132 35.56 -17.02 18.04
N LEU A 133 34.70 -17.36 19.00
CA LEU A 133 33.34 -16.81 19.10
C LEU A 133 33.35 -15.30 19.33
N ALA A 134 34.23 -14.80 20.21
CA ALA A 134 34.35 -13.36 20.45
C ALA A 134 34.87 -12.57 19.24
N LEU A 135 35.72 -13.18 18.42
CA LEU A 135 36.29 -12.58 17.21
C LEU A 135 35.46 -12.84 15.95
N GLN A 136 34.36 -13.59 16.04
CA GLN A 136 33.55 -14.02 14.90
C GLN A 136 33.18 -12.86 13.98
N ASP A 137 32.68 -11.75 14.55
CA ASP A 137 32.27 -10.58 13.77
C ASP A 137 33.45 -9.81 13.17
N THR A 138 34.59 -9.76 13.88
CA THR A 138 35.79 -9.08 13.39
C THR A 138 36.41 -9.84 12.22
N LEU A 139 36.52 -11.17 12.35
CA LEU A 139 37.00 -12.03 11.27
C LEU A 139 36.01 -12.02 10.09
N GLY A 140 34.71 -12.05 10.37
CA GLY A 140 33.67 -11.93 9.34
C GLY A 140 33.80 -10.65 8.51
N ASN A 141 33.98 -9.51 9.17
CA ASN A 141 34.21 -8.22 8.49
C ASN A 141 35.50 -8.22 7.66
N PHE A 142 36.57 -8.83 8.18
CA PHE A 142 37.85 -8.92 7.49
C PHE A 142 37.77 -9.77 6.22
N PHE A 143 37.23 -10.99 6.31
CA PHE A 143 37.10 -11.88 5.15
C PHE A 143 36.11 -11.32 4.12
N ALA A 144 35.00 -10.72 4.56
CA ALA A 144 34.07 -10.03 3.66
C ALA A 144 34.75 -8.85 2.95
N GLY A 145 35.54 -8.04 3.69
CA GLY A 145 36.30 -6.93 3.11
C GLY A 145 37.31 -7.38 2.06
N ILE A 146 38.04 -8.47 2.32
CA ILE A 146 38.97 -9.05 1.35
C ILE A 146 38.23 -9.58 0.12
N SER A 147 37.12 -10.29 0.30
CA SER A 147 36.32 -10.81 -0.82
C SER A 147 35.81 -9.67 -1.69
N LEU A 148 35.18 -8.66 -1.08
CA LEU A 148 34.68 -7.48 -1.79
C LEU A 148 35.81 -6.75 -2.54
N GLN A 149 37.00 -6.65 -1.96
CA GLN A 149 38.13 -6.00 -2.62
C GLN A 149 38.80 -6.86 -3.71
N ALA A 150 38.72 -8.19 -3.60
CA ALA A 150 39.25 -9.13 -4.58
C ALA A 150 38.33 -9.22 -5.81
N ASP A 151 37.03 -9.39 -5.58
CA ASP A 151 36.03 -9.53 -6.64
C ASP A 151 35.69 -8.17 -7.28
N ARG A 152 35.92 -7.06 -6.54
CA ARG A 152 35.63 -5.68 -6.94
C ARG A 152 34.24 -5.53 -7.60
N PRO A 153 33.15 -5.96 -6.94
CA PRO A 153 31.81 -5.86 -7.50
C PRO A 153 31.36 -4.40 -7.73
N PHE A 154 31.99 -3.46 -7.02
CA PHE A 154 31.86 -2.02 -7.21
C PHE A 154 33.18 -1.33 -6.83
N GLN A 155 33.33 -0.08 -7.25
CA GLN A 155 34.52 0.75 -7.07
C GLN A 155 34.19 2.08 -6.38
N VAL A 156 35.23 2.77 -5.93
CA VAL A 156 35.12 4.14 -5.42
C VAL A 156 34.60 5.05 -6.52
N GLY A 157 33.52 5.78 -6.22
CA GLY A 157 32.80 6.64 -7.16
C GLY A 157 31.54 6.02 -7.76
N ASP A 158 31.33 4.71 -7.61
CA ASP A 158 30.07 4.08 -8.03
C ASP A 158 28.93 4.51 -7.11
N VAL A 159 27.72 4.59 -7.66
CA VAL A 159 26.51 4.76 -6.84
C VAL A 159 26.00 3.37 -6.48
N ILE A 160 25.81 3.11 -5.20
CA ILE A 160 25.30 1.83 -4.72
C ILE A 160 24.06 2.03 -3.85
N THR A 161 23.16 1.05 -3.90
CA THR A 161 22.05 0.92 -2.95
C THR A 161 22.21 -0.39 -2.21
N VAL A 162 22.28 -0.33 -0.87
CA VAL A 162 22.49 -1.50 -0.02
C VAL A 162 21.24 -1.73 0.85
N GLY A 163 20.73 -2.97 0.81
CA GLY A 163 19.73 -3.46 1.77
C GLY A 163 18.31 -2.93 1.62
N THR A 164 17.44 -3.40 2.53
CA THR A 164 16.03 -3.00 2.62
C THR A 164 15.84 -1.58 3.15
N GLN A 165 16.78 -1.08 3.95
CA GLN A 165 16.80 0.32 4.41
C GLN A 165 17.25 1.31 3.31
N ARG A 166 17.55 0.82 2.10
CA ARG A 166 17.91 1.58 0.89
C ARG A 166 18.91 2.70 1.17
N HIS A 167 20.01 2.37 1.82
CA HIS A 167 21.12 3.30 1.91
C HIS A 167 21.70 3.51 0.51
N ASN A 168 21.33 4.63 -0.10
CA ASN A 168 21.69 4.99 -1.47
C ASN A 168 22.69 6.16 -1.46
N GLY A 169 23.82 5.97 -2.13
CA GLY A 169 24.86 6.99 -2.19
C GLY A 169 26.05 6.60 -3.03
N VAL A 170 27.01 7.52 -3.13
CA VAL A 170 28.28 7.32 -3.84
C VAL A 170 29.28 6.67 -2.90
N VAL A 171 29.96 5.63 -3.35
CA VAL A 171 31.06 4.98 -2.60
C VAL A 171 32.24 5.94 -2.51
N GLU A 172 32.60 6.37 -1.29
CA GLU A 172 33.78 7.21 -1.06
C GLU A 172 35.04 6.39 -0.82
N GLU A 173 34.91 5.33 -0.01
CA GLU A 173 36.05 4.56 0.46
C GLU A 173 35.60 3.14 0.82
N ILE A 174 36.44 2.15 0.51
CA ILE A 174 36.26 0.76 0.92
C ILE A 174 37.41 0.42 1.87
N THR A 175 37.11 0.24 3.15
CA THR A 175 38.09 -0.14 4.17
C THR A 175 38.02 -1.64 4.46
N TRP A 176 38.99 -2.16 5.22
CA TRP A 176 39.01 -3.57 5.62
C TRP A 176 37.82 -3.97 6.51
N ARG A 177 37.15 -3.02 7.17
CA ARG A 177 36.02 -3.30 8.08
C ARG A 177 34.66 -2.83 7.56
N ALA A 178 34.64 -1.78 6.76
CA ALA A 178 33.41 -1.12 6.34
C ALA A 178 33.55 -0.40 5.00
N ILE A 179 32.42 -0.27 4.30
CA ILE A 179 32.24 0.58 3.14
C ILE A 179 31.70 1.92 3.61
N LYS A 180 32.30 3.00 3.13
CA LYS A 180 31.86 4.37 3.39
C LYS A 180 31.14 4.91 2.16
N ILE A 181 29.86 5.22 2.32
CA ILE A 181 29.05 5.85 1.28
C ILE A 181 28.64 7.26 1.70
N ARG A 182 28.60 8.19 0.74
CA ARG A 182 28.00 9.51 0.92
C ARG A 182 26.63 9.53 0.26
N THR A 183 25.59 9.74 1.05
CA THR A 183 24.22 9.85 0.54
C THR A 183 24.02 11.15 -0.25
N PHE A 184 22.96 11.23 -1.04
CA PHE A 184 22.61 12.46 -1.77
C PHE A 184 22.15 13.60 -0.86
N GLN A 185 21.80 13.31 0.40
CA GLN A 185 21.59 14.29 1.47
C GLN A 185 22.89 14.69 2.19
N ASN A 186 24.05 14.29 1.65
CA ASN A 186 25.38 14.59 2.19
C ASN A 186 25.69 13.94 3.56
N HIS A 187 25.00 12.85 3.92
CA HIS A 187 25.34 12.05 5.11
C HIS A 187 26.39 11.01 4.77
N VAL A 188 27.26 10.69 5.73
CA VAL A 188 28.21 9.59 5.62
C VAL A 188 27.64 8.37 6.32
N VAL A 189 27.42 7.29 5.58
CA VAL A 189 26.95 6.01 6.12
C VAL A 189 28.10 5.00 6.06
N LEU A 190 28.35 4.32 7.18
CA LEU A 190 29.35 3.28 7.31
C LEU A 190 28.64 1.93 7.39
N ILE A 191 28.84 1.10 6.38
CA ILE A 191 28.22 -0.22 6.29
C ILE A 191 29.31 -1.26 6.59
N ALA A 192 29.09 -2.11 7.59
CA ALA A 192 30.03 -3.18 7.92
C ALA A 192 30.16 -4.16 6.73
N ASN A 193 31.38 -4.58 6.41
CA ASN A 193 31.61 -5.46 5.25
C ASN A 193 30.84 -6.78 5.37
N SER A 194 30.74 -7.35 6.58
CA SER A 194 29.99 -8.59 6.83
C SER A 194 28.47 -8.42 6.66
N GLN A 195 27.95 -7.21 6.84
CA GLN A 195 26.55 -6.88 6.59
C GLN A 195 26.31 -6.71 5.09
N ALA A 196 27.15 -5.89 4.42
CA ALA A 196 27.05 -5.66 2.99
C ALA A 196 27.14 -6.97 2.18
N ALA A 197 28.00 -7.91 2.60
CA ALA A 197 28.15 -9.20 1.95
C ALA A 197 26.93 -10.14 2.08
N LYS A 198 26.01 -9.87 3.02
CA LYS A 198 24.79 -10.65 3.23
C LYS A 198 23.56 -10.04 2.54
N GLU A 199 23.64 -8.78 2.14
CA GLU A 199 22.55 -8.04 1.54
C GLU A 199 22.71 -7.95 0.02
N ALA A 200 21.60 -7.78 -0.71
CA ALA A 200 21.67 -7.45 -2.12
C ALA A 200 22.18 -6.01 -2.29
N ILE A 201 23.16 -5.83 -3.17
CA ILE A 201 23.75 -4.53 -3.51
C ILE A 201 23.42 -4.24 -4.96
N GLU A 202 22.63 -3.20 -5.19
CA GLU A 202 22.44 -2.64 -6.53
C GLU A 202 23.59 -1.67 -6.82
N VAL A 203 24.26 -1.86 -7.95
CA VAL A 203 25.41 -1.06 -8.36
C VAL A 203 25.07 -0.32 -9.65
N CYS A 204 25.29 0.99 -9.64
CA CYS A 204 25.28 1.85 -10.82
C CYS A 204 26.72 2.30 -11.07
N PRO A 205 27.48 1.59 -11.92
CA PRO A 205 28.90 1.86 -12.12
C PRO A 205 29.10 3.24 -12.72
N ARG A 206 30.11 3.98 -12.25
CA ARG A 206 30.43 5.33 -12.73
C ARG A 206 30.83 5.36 -14.21
N ASP A 207 31.42 4.27 -14.70
CA ASP A 207 31.93 4.13 -16.07
C ASP A 207 30.91 3.45 -17.01
N ASN A 208 29.67 3.24 -16.53
CA ASN A 208 28.57 2.68 -17.29
C ASN A 208 27.49 3.73 -17.55
N LEU A 209 26.84 3.64 -18.71
CA LEU A 209 25.63 4.43 -18.96
C LEU A 209 24.47 3.82 -18.17
N ASN A 210 24.10 4.48 -17.07
CA ASN A 210 22.98 4.06 -16.23
C ASN A 210 21.71 4.79 -16.68
N ALA A 211 20.57 4.10 -16.67
CA ALA A 211 19.30 4.66 -17.15
C ALA A 211 18.42 5.18 -16.02
N ARG A 212 17.62 6.21 -16.32
CA ARG A 212 16.55 6.73 -15.48
C ARG A 212 15.23 6.74 -16.24
N LEU A 213 14.15 6.80 -15.47
CA LEU A 213 12.78 6.83 -15.95
C LEU A 213 12.08 8.07 -15.42
N VAL A 214 11.54 8.89 -16.32
CA VAL A 214 10.66 10.02 -15.99
C VAL A 214 9.28 9.77 -16.57
N TYR A 215 8.27 10.03 -15.77
CA TYR A 215 6.86 9.85 -16.14
C TYR A 215 6.16 11.19 -16.29
N PHE A 216 5.26 11.27 -17.26
CA PHE A 216 4.35 12.39 -17.52
C PHE A 216 3.07 11.86 -18.18
N ASN A 217 2.07 12.73 -18.38
CA ASN A 217 0.81 12.36 -19.04
C ASN A 217 0.43 13.36 -20.15
N THR A 218 -0.45 12.95 -21.05
CA THR A 218 -1.09 13.83 -22.06
C THR A 218 -2.57 13.56 -22.15
N VAL A 219 -3.35 14.51 -22.66
CA VAL A 219 -4.75 14.26 -23.03
C VAL A 219 -4.86 13.27 -24.20
N TYR A 220 -6.00 12.60 -24.34
CA TYR A 220 -6.26 11.63 -25.42
C TYR A 220 -6.36 12.25 -26.81
N THR A 221 -6.60 13.56 -26.89
CA THR A 221 -6.73 14.30 -28.15
C THR A 221 -5.39 14.59 -28.81
N ASP A 222 -4.28 14.53 -28.07
CA ASP A 222 -2.95 14.78 -28.60
C ASP A 222 -2.39 13.57 -29.34
N SER A 223 -1.77 13.79 -30.51
CA SER A 223 -1.18 12.72 -31.32
C SER A 223 -0.01 12.04 -30.59
N PRO A 224 -0.05 10.71 -30.39
CA PRO A 224 1.03 9.96 -29.75
C PRO A 224 2.37 10.09 -30.49
N ALA A 225 2.35 10.05 -31.82
CA ALA A 225 3.56 10.17 -32.63
C ALA A 225 4.23 11.54 -32.45
N LYS A 226 3.42 12.62 -32.38
CA LYS A 226 3.91 13.98 -32.13
C LYS A 226 4.50 14.11 -30.72
N ALA A 227 3.83 13.58 -29.70
CA ALA A 227 4.32 13.60 -28.33
C ALA A 227 5.67 12.88 -28.19
N ILE A 228 5.79 11.68 -28.79
CA ILE A 228 7.05 10.91 -28.83
C ILE A 228 8.19 11.73 -29.43
N HIS A 229 7.97 12.35 -30.60
CA HIS A 229 8.99 13.12 -31.29
C HIS A 229 9.41 14.35 -30.48
N VAL A 230 8.45 15.16 -30.02
CA VAL A 230 8.71 16.40 -29.27
C VAL A 230 9.48 16.12 -27.98
N VAL A 231 9.08 15.09 -27.23
CA VAL A 231 9.74 14.72 -25.96
C VAL A 231 11.13 14.17 -26.21
N ARG A 232 11.30 13.29 -27.19
CA ARG A 232 12.60 12.68 -27.51
C ARG A 232 13.64 13.75 -27.85
N GLU A 233 13.31 14.70 -28.72
CA GLU A 233 14.24 15.78 -29.08
C GLU A 233 14.53 16.69 -27.88
N ALA A 234 13.52 17.03 -27.08
CA ALA A 234 13.70 17.88 -25.90
C ALA A 234 14.60 17.24 -24.81
N VAL A 235 14.51 15.92 -24.64
CA VAL A 235 15.31 15.18 -23.65
C VAL A 235 16.73 14.93 -24.16
N ARG A 236 16.91 14.69 -25.45
CA ARG A 236 18.22 14.39 -26.06
C ARG A 236 19.25 15.51 -25.85
N GLU A 237 18.79 16.75 -25.78
CA GLU A 237 19.63 17.93 -25.60
C GLU A 237 19.84 18.33 -24.12
N ALA A 238 19.29 17.57 -23.17
CA ALA A 238 19.44 17.89 -21.76
C ALA A 238 20.87 17.61 -21.26
N GLU A 239 21.39 18.49 -20.41
CA GLU A 239 22.69 18.29 -19.77
C GLU A 239 22.70 16.96 -18.99
N ASN A 240 23.86 16.27 -18.99
CA ASN A 240 24.07 14.97 -18.34
C ASN A 240 23.26 13.80 -18.93
N VAL A 241 22.41 14.03 -19.93
CA VAL A 241 21.82 12.96 -20.74
C VAL A 241 22.83 12.53 -21.80
N SER A 242 23.10 11.24 -21.85
CA SER A 242 24.10 10.67 -22.75
C SER A 242 23.68 10.80 -24.22
N PRO A 243 24.52 11.38 -25.09
CA PRO A 243 24.23 11.48 -26.52
C PRO A 243 24.41 10.13 -27.24
N LYS A 244 25.04 9.13 -26.60
CA LYS A 244 25.36 7.83 -27.20
C LYS A 244 24.12 6.97 -27.43
N ILE A 245 23.10 7.10 -26.57
CA ILE A 245 21.86 6.32 -26.65
C ILE A 245 20.68 7.28 -26.70
N THR A 246 19.88 7.19 -27.76
CA THR A 246 18.71 8.05 -27.92
C THR A 246 17.65 7.75 -26.84
N PRO A 247 17.04 8.78 -26.22
CA PRO A 247 15.95 8.58 -25.27
C PRO A 247 14.78 7.79 -25.87
N ILE A 248 14.26 6.85 -25.11
CA ILE A 248 13.10 6.04 -25.50
C ILE A 248 11.87 6.63 -24.83
N VAL A 249 10.93 7.12 -25.64
CA VAL A 249 9.62 7.60 -25.20
C VAL A 249 8.58 6.56 -25.59
N ARG A 250 7.81 6.07 -24.63
CA ARG A 250 6.77 5.05 -24.86
C ARG A 250 5.51 5.35 -24.05
N ILE A 251 4.38 4.86 -24.54
CA ILE A 251 3.14 4.82 -23.78
C ILE A 251 3.29 3.72 -22.72
N ARG A 252 3.13 4.09 -21.46
CA ARG A 252 3.16 3.17 -20.33
C ARG A 252 1.76 2.57 -20.08
N ASN A 253 0.74 3.41 -20.16
CA ASN A 253 -0.66 3.02 -19.93
C ASN A 253 -1.64 3.99 -20.62
N LEU A 254 -2.86 3.54 -20.88
CA LEU A 254 -4.01 4.38 -21.21
C LEU A 254 -4.82 4.57 -19.91
N GLY A 255 -4.58 5.67 -19.20
CA GLY A 255 -5.15 5.92 -17.87
C GLY A 255 -6.48 6.66 -17.92
N ASP A 256 -7.16 6.76 -16.77
CA ASP A 256 -8.52 7.32 -16.68
C ASP A 256 -8.63 8.77 -17.20
N ASN A 257 -7.57 9.55 -17.02
CA ASN A 257 -7.54 10.98 -17.35
C ASN A 257 -6.77 11.30 -18.65
N GLY A 258 -6.08 10.33 -19.24
CA GLY A 258 -5.17 10.57 -20.37
C GLY A 258 -4.19 9.43 -20.64
N ILE A 259 -3.26 9.67 -21.55
CA ILE A 259 -2.19 8.74 -21.90
C ILE A 259 -1.03 8.94 -20.91
N ASP A 260 -0.63 7.86 -20.23
CA ASP A 260 0.54 7.85 -19.36
C ASP A 260 1.78 7.49 -20.16
N TRP A 261 2.83 8.28 -19.98
CA TRP A 261 4.09 8.15 -20.71
C TRP A 261 5.25 7.81 -19.81
N GLU A 262 6.22 7.11 -20.38
CA GLU A 262 7.53 6.86 -19.78
C GLU A 262 8.63 7.32 -20.74
N VAL A 263 9.56 8.10 -20.22
CA VAL A 263 10.81 8.48 -20.88
C VAL A 263 11.96 7.76 -20.20
N LYS A 264 12.63 6.88 -20.95
CA LYS A 264 13.89 6.26 -20.55
C LYS A 264 15.06 6.97 -21.21
N TYR A 265 15.97 7.48 -20.40
CA TYR A 265 17.21 8.11 -20.87
C TYR A 265 18.40 7.62 -20.05
N TRP A 266 19.60 7.74 -20.61
CA TRP A 266 20.85 7.31 -19.98
C TRP A 266 21.65 8.52 -19.55
N LEU A 267 22.38 8.42 -18.45
CA LEU A 267 23.17 9.52 -17.89
C LEU A 267 24.66 9.30 -18.13
N GLU A 268 25.40 10.39 -18.29
CA GLU A 268 26.87 10.36 -18.27
C GLU A 268 27.41 10.26 -16.85
N ASN A 269 26.79 10.98 -15.91
CA ASN A 269 27.09 10.91 -14.48
C ASN A 269 25.83 10.60 -13.69
N TYR A 270 25.71 9.35 -13.23
CA TYR A 270 24.55 8.91 -12.47
C TYR A 270 24.43 9.58 -11.09
N ALA A 271 25.52 10.07 -10.49
CA ALA A 271 25.44 10.74 -9.18
C ALA A 271 24.62 12.04 -9.21
N LYS A 272 24.42 12.64 -10.39
CA LYS A 272 23.61 13.86 -10.59
C LYS A 272 22.18 13.57 -11.07
N PHE A 273 21.67 12.35 -10.87
CA PHE A 273 20.40 11.94 -11.45
C PHE A 273 19.22 12.83 -11.00
N ASN A 274 19.17 13.27 -9.73
CA ASN A 274 18.05 14.11 -9.25
C ASN A 274 17.93 15.42 -10.02
N ASP A 275 19.05 16.12 -10.23
CA ASP A 275 19.08 17.39 -10.98
C ASP A 275 18.76 17.15 -12.46
N THR A 276 19.22 16.03 -13.01
CA THR A 276 18.97 15.64 -14.40
C THR A 276 17.49 15.31 -14.61
N ASP A 277 16.86 14.57 -13.70
CA ASP A 277 15.43 14.24 -13.74
C ASP A 277 14.58 15.51 -13.69
N ALA A 278 14.96 16.48 -12.85
CA ALA A 278 14.30 17.79 -12.78
C ALA A 278 14.44 18.57 -14.10
N LEU A 279 15.65 18.62 -14.65
CA LEU A 279 15.93 19.28 -15.94
C LEU A 279 15.14 18.64 -17.08
N VAL A 280 15.06 17.31 -17.13
CA VAL A 280 14.27 16.58 -18.13
C VAL A 280 12.79 16.96 -18.03
N ARG A 281 12.21 16.99 -16.83
CA ARG A 281 10.81 17.43 -16.64
C ARG A 281 10.59 18.86 -17.10
N GLN A 282 11.52 19.76 -16.80
CA GLN A 282 11.47 21.15 -17.24
C GLN A 282 11.52 21.27 -18.78
N ARG A 283 12.41 20.51 -19.44
CA ARG A 283 12.54 20.47 -20.90
C ARG A 283 11.27 19.97 -21.57
N ILE A 284 10.65 18.91 -21.03
CA ILE A 284 9.37 18.37 -21.50
C ILE A 284 8.29 19.46 -21.41
N TRP A 285 8.20 20.17 -20.29
CA TRP A 285 7.22 21.25 -20.10
C TRP A 285 7.35 22.35 -21.16
N TYR A 286 8.57 22.83 -21.41
CA TYR A 286 8.80 23.86 -22.44
C TYR A 286 8.52 23.33 -23.86
N ALA A 287 8.87 22.08 -24.14
CA ALA A 287 8.63 21.46 -25.43
C ALA A 287 7.13 21.32 -25.72
N PHE A 288 6.34 20.94 -24.71
CA PHE A 288 4.88 20.87 -24.80
C PHE A 288 4.27 22.22 -25.13
N ARG A 289 4.70 23.28 -24.42
CA ARG A 289 4.20 24.64 -24.65
C ARG A 289 4.48 25.13 -26.07
N ARG A 290 5.66 24.84 -26.62
CA ARG A 290 6.00 25.18 -28.02
C ARG A 290 5.22 24.35 -29.04
N ALA A 291 5.03 23.06 -28.76
CA ALA A 291 4.34 22.13 -29.65
C ALA A 291 2.80 22.20 -29.56
N LYS A 292 2.25 23.01 -28.64
CA LYS A 292 0.82 23.07 -28.32
C LYS A 292 0.25 21.71 -27.90
N LEU A 293 0.98 20.98 -27.06
CA LEU A 293 0.54 19.74 -26.40
C LEU A 293 0.08 20.05 -24.97
N SER A 294 -0.87 19.26 -24.45
CA SER A 294 -1.50 19.49 -23.15
C SER A 294 -1.26 18.34 -22.18
N PHE A 295 -0.89 18.68 -20.94
CA PHE A 295 -0.88 17.72 -19.84
C PHE A 295 -2.31 17.33 -19.46
N ALA A 296 -2.51 16.07 -19.07
CA ALA A 296 -3.81 15.61 -18.60
C ALA A 296 -4.03 16.03 -17.14
N PHE A 297 -5.19 16.63 -16.89
CA PHE A 297 -5.71 16.90 -15.55
C PHE A 297 -6.82 15.91 -15.22
N PRO A 298 -7.10 15.66 -13.93
CA PRO A 298 -8.26 14.88 -13.54
C PRO A 298 -9.52 15.44 -14.21
N THR A 299 -10.14 14.65 -15.08
CA THR A 299 -11.30 15.07 -15.87
C THR A 299 -12.48 14.16 -15.53
N ARG A 300 -13.68 14.74 -15.49
CA ARG A 300 -14.93 14.02 -15.26
C ARG A 300 -15.92 14.43 -16.32
N THR A 301 -16.55 13.44 -16.95
CA THR A 301 -17.69 13.68 -17.82
C THR A 301 -18.92 13.88 -16.94
N VAL A 302 -19.50 15.08 -16.96
CA VAL A 302 -20.75 15.37 -16.27
C VAL A 302 -21.89 15.20 -17.26
N PHE A 303 -22.74 14.20 -17.01
CA PHE A 303 -24.00 14.07 -17.72
C PHE A 303 -25.01 14.97 -17.00
N MET A 304 -25.27 16.15 -17.59
CA MET A 304 -26.38 17.00 -17.16
C MET A 304 -27.65 16.36 -17.70
N GLN A 305 -28.29 15.52 -16.89
CA GLN A 305 -29.63 15.06 -17.19
C GLN A 305 -30.56 16.27 -17.00
N PRO A 306 -31.31 16.69 -18.04
CA PRO A 306 -32.46 17.56 -17.81
C PRO A 306 -33.27 16.87 -16.73
N GLU A 307 -33.64 17.61 -15.69
CA GLU A 307 -34.62 17.16 -14.69
C GLU A 307 -35.66 16.36 -15.45
N ALA A 308 -35.87 15.09 -15.07
CA ALA A 308 -36.84 14.26 -15.75
C ALA A 308 -38.13 15.07 -15.74
N VAL A 309 -38.53 15.58 -16.91
CA VAL A 309 -39.85 16.13 -17.09
C VAL A 309 -40.70 14.94 -16.69
N GLU A 310 -41.31 15.01 -15.50
CA GLU A 310 -42.33 14.06 -15.07
C GLU A 310 -43.17 13.84 -16.31
N ALA A 311 -43.19 12.60 -16.81
CA ALA A 311 -43.82 12.27 -18.09
C ALA A 311 -45.15 13.03 -18.12
N PRO A 312 -45.41 13.83 -19.17
CA PRO A 312 -46.53 14.77 -19.16
C PRO A 312 -47.72 14.03 -18.64
N HIS A 313 -48.26 14.47 -17.49
CA HIS A 313 -49.46 13.89 -16.92
C HIS A 313 -50.40 13.68 -18.08
N ASP A 314 -50.73 12.42 -18.37
CA ASP A 314 -51.66 12.07 -19.45
C ASP A 314 -53.05 12.50 -18.99
N GLY A 315 -53.22 13.81 -18.84
CA GLY A 315 -54.42 14.44 -18.34
C GLY A 315 -55.59 14.14 -19.26
N GLY A 316 -55.33 13.85 -20.54
CA GLY A 316 -56.31 13.31 -21.46
C GLY A 316 -56.84 11.95 -20.99
N ALA A 317 -55.97 10.96 -20.79
CA ALA A 317 -56.39 9.63 -20.35
C ALA A 317 -57.00 9.61 -18.93
N ILE A 318 -56.52 10.46 -18.02
CA ILE A 318 -57.10 10.59 -16.68
C ILE A 318 -58.51 11.21 -16.77
N VAL A 319 -58.69 12.27 -17.56
CA VAL A 319 -60.02 12.88 -17.78
C VAL A 319 -60.97 11.89 -18.42
N GLU A 320 -60.54 11.17 -19.46
CA GLU A 320 -61.36 10.13 -20.11
C GLU A 320 -61.80 9.06 -19.11
N ARG A 321 -60.87 8.58 -18.26
CA ARG A 321 -61.21 7.59 -17.23
C ARG A 321 -62.21 8.12 -16.23
N LEU A 322 -62.00 9.32 -15.69
CA LEU A 322 -62.90 9.90 -14.68
C LEU A 322 -64.28 10.22 -15.27
N SER A 323 -64.36 10.65 -16.54
CA SER A 323 -65.64 10.88 -17.23
C SER A 323 -66.45 9.60 -17.43
N ALA A 324 -65.81 8.43 -17.48
CA ALA A 324 -66.47 7.14 -17.65
C ALA A 324 -66.98 6.51 -16.34
N VAL A 325 -66.73 7.14 -15.18
CA VAL A 325 -67.12 6.60 -13.86
C VAL A 325 -68.50 7.13 -13.48
N ASP A 326 -69.43 6.24 -13.12
CA ASP A 326 -70.83 6.57 -12.87
C ASP A 326 -71.04 7.69 -11.84
N ILE A 327 -70.22 7.75 -10.78
CA ILE A 327 -70.33 8.79 -9.75
C ILE A 327 -69.98 10.19 -10.28
N PHE A 328 -69.26 10.28 -11.39
CA PHE A 328 -68.88 11.55 -12.02
C PHE A 328 -69.72 11.89 -13.24
N ALA A 329 -70.72 11.07 -13.59
CA ALA A 329 -71.63 11.34 -14.71
C ALA A 329 -72.36 12.71 -14.63
N PRO A 330 -72.70 13.25 -13.44
CA PRO A 330 -73.30 14.59 -13.34
C PRO A 330 -72.33 15.75 -13.62
N LEU A 331 -71.03 15.48 -13.72
CA LEU A 331 -70.00 16.52 -13.87
C LEU A 331 -69.79 16.91 -15.34
N SER A 332 -69.57 18.20 -15.58
CA SER A 332 -69.10 18.71 -16.86
C SER A 332 -67.65 18.30 -17.14
N VAL A 333 -67.24 18.35 -18.41
CA VAL A 333 -65.87 18.04 -18.84
C VAL A 333 -64.83 18.92 -18.14
N GLU A 334 -65.16 20.18 -17.86
CA GLU A 334 -64.30 21.11 -17.13
C GLU A 334 -64.14 20.69 -15.66
N GLU A 335 -65.23 20.31 -15.01
CA GLU A 335 -65.24 19.82 -13.62
C GLU A 335 -64.46 18.50 -13.47
N VAL A 336 -64.62 17.56 -14.41
CA VAL A 336 -63.79 16.35 -14.46
C VAL A 336 -62.31 16.70 -14.69
N GLY A 337 -62.02 17.70 -15.53
CA GLY A 337 -60.68 18.23 -15.74
C GLY A 337 -60.03 18.78 -14.46
N MET A 338 -60.81 19.42 -13.59
CA MET A 338 -60.34 19.90 -12.29
C MET A 338 -60.01 18.74 -11.33
N LEU A 339 -60.87 17.72 -11.29
CA LEU A 339 -60.61 16.52 -10.49
C LEU A 339 -59.38 15.76 -10.99
N ALA A 340 -59.23 15.57 -12.30
CA ALA A 340 -58.09 14.91 -12.92
C ALA A 340 -56.76 15.57 -12.53
N LYS A 341 -56.68 16.90 -12.59
CA LYS A 341 -55.49 17.67 -12.19
C LYS A 341 -55.16 17.56 -10.70
N SER A 342 -56.18 17.37 -9.87
CA SER A 342 -56.03 17.28 -8.41
C SER A 342 -55.88 15.84 -7.92
N SER A 343 -56.02 14.86 -8.81
CA SER A 343 -55.91 13.44 -8.49
C SER A 343 -54.45 13.00 -8.36
N VAL A 344 -54.18 12.09 -7.44
CA VAL A 344 -52.85 11.51 -7.26
C VAL A 344 -52.86 10.06 -7.75
N ARG A 345 -51.89 9.70 -8.58
CA ARG A 345 -51.77 8.35 -9.14
C ARG A 345 -50.96 7.48 -8.18
N HIS A 346 -51.51 6.32 -7.82
CA HIS A 346 -50.82 5.31 -7.03
C HIS A 346 -50.78 3.97 -7.77
N VAL A 347 -49.65 3.27 -7.69
CA VAL A 347 -49.47 1.93 -8.25
C VAL A 347 -49.25 0.95 -7.09
N PHE A 348 -50.03 -0.12 -7.08
CA PHE A 348 -50.00 -1.16 -6.05
C PHE A 348 -49.63 -2.50 -6.67
N ALA A 349 -48.82 -3.29 -5.96
CA ALA A 349 -48.43 -4.63 -6.39
C ALA A 349 -49.55 -5.67 -6.13
N PRO A 350 -49.56 -6.81 -6.84
CA PRO A 350 -50.50 -7.90 -6.57
C PRO A 350 -50.45 -8.35 -5.09
N GLY A 351 -51.59 -8.40 -4.43
CA GLY A 351 -51.74 -8.75 -3.02
C GLY A 351 -51.54 -7.58 -2.04
N GLU A 352 -51.15 -6.40 -2.53
CA GLU A 352 -51.00 -5.21 -1.71
C GLU A 352 -52.35 -4.60 -1.32
N THR A 353 -52.45 -4.12 -0.07
CA THR A 353 -53.69 -3.54 0.46
C THR A 353 -53.74 -2.04 0.19
N VAL A 354 -54.71 -1.61 -0.61
CA VAL A 354 -54.97 -0.21 -0.94
C VAL A 354 -55.70 0.51 0.19
N ILE A 355 -56.70 -0.14 0.78
CA ILE A 355 -57.48 0.37 1.93
C ILE A 355 -57.56 -0.71 2.99
N ARG A 356 -57.41 -0.35 4.25
CA ARG A 356 -57.68 -1.23 5.39
C ARG A 356 -59.00 -0.84 6.07
N ALA A 357 -59.81 -1.84 6.40
CA ALA A 357 -61.06 -1.64 7.13
C ALA A 357 -60.78 -1.07 8.53
N GLY A 358 -61.58 -0.10 8.95
CA GLY A 358 -61.48 0.60 10.24
C GLY A 358 -60.57 1.83 10.22
N ASP A 359 -59.71 1.98 9.22
CA ASP A 359 -58.86 3.18 9.11
C ASP A 359 -59.72 4.43 8.85
N PRO A 360 -59.34 5.60 9.38
CA PRO A 360 -59.93 6.86 8.94
C PRO A 360 -59.53 7.12 7.48
N GLY A 361 -60.42 7.70 6.69
CA GLY A 361 -60.13 8.06 5.30
C GLY A 361 -60.88 9.32 4.89
N SER A 362 -60.25 10.15 4.06
CA SER A 362 -60.82 11.38 3.52
C SER A 362 -60.63 11.47 2.00
N SER A 363 -60.52 10.32 1.34
CA SER A 363 -60.29 10.19 -0.10
C SER A 363 -61.05 9.00 -0.66
N MET A 364 -61.36 9.04 -1.95
CA MET A 364 -61.84 7.89 -2.70
C MET A 364 -60.84 7.51 -3.79
N PHE A 365 -60.96 6.31 -4.33
CA PHE A 365 -60.09 5.81 -5.38
C PHE A 365 -60.90 5.34 -6.58
N VAL A 366 -60.38 5.59 -7.77
CA VAL A 366 -60.88 5.05 -9.04
C VAL A 366 -59.83 4.12 -9.61
N VAL A 367 -60.22 2.92 -10.05
CA VAL A 367 -59.31 1.97 -10.71
C VAL A 367 -59.05 2.47 -12.13
N HIS A 368 -57.82 2.92 -12.40
CA HIS A 368 -57.41 3.39 -13.73
C HIS A 368 -56.99 2.24 -14.64
N ASN A 369 -56.24 1.28 -14.08
CA ASN A 369 -55.77 0.06 -14.73
C ASN A 369 -55.67 -1.07 -13.68
N GLY A 370 -56.03 -2.29 -14.04
CA GLY A 370 -55.99 -3.45 -13.16
C GLY A 370 -57.29 -3.73 -12.41
N ARG A 371 -57.20 -4.53 -11.34
CA ARG A 371 -58.37 -5.05 -10.59
C ARG A 371 -58.08 -5.16 -9.11
N VAL A 372 -59.09 -4.85 -8.31
CA VAL A 372 -59.05 -4.99 -6.85
C VAL A 372 -60.18 -5.87 -6.34
N ARG A 373 -59.99 -6.49 -5.18
CA ARG A 373 -61.05 -7.19 -4.46
C ARG A 373 -61.37 -6.50 -3.15
N VAL A 374 -62.66 -6.40 -2.85
CA VAL A 374 -63.17 -5.84 -1.61
C VAL A 374 -63.45 -6.98 -0.64
N GLN A 375 -62.92 -6.89 0.58
CA GLN A 375 -63.05 -7.91 1.62
C GLN A 375 -63.58 -7.33 2.92
N ILE A 376 -64.61 -7.96 3.49
CA ILE A 376 -65.13 -7.66 4.83
C ILE A 376 -64.71 -8.80 5.76
N ASN A 377 -64.38 -8.47 7.01
CA ASN A 377 -64.10 -9.48 8.02
C ASN A 377 -65.41 -9.99 8.62
N GLU A 378 -65.75 -11.25 8.35
CA GLU A 378 -66.93 -11.92 8.88
C GLU A 378 -66.46 -13.11 9.73
N ASN A 379 -66.80 -13.15 11.02
CA ASN A 379 -66.34 -14.17 11.97
C ASN A 379 -64.80 -14.35 12.01
N GLY A 380 -64.05 -13.26 11.85
CA GLY A 380 -62.58 -13.25 11.91
C GLY A 380 -61.87 -13.79 10.66
N ARG A 381 -62.60 -14.06 9.56
CA ARG A 381 -62.02 -14.44 8.26
C ARG A 381 -62.37 -13.42 7.18
N PRO A 382 -61.43 -13.07 6.28
CA PRO A 382 -61.73 -12.16 5.18
C PRO A 382 -62.64 -12.84 4.16
N ARG A 383 -63.87 -12.34 3.98
CA ARG A 383 -64.80 -12.76 2.93
C ARG A 383 -64.77 -11.73 1.81
N THR A 384 -64.61 -12.20 0.57
CA THR A 384 -64.70 -11.31 -0.60
C THR A 384 -66.16 -10.97 -0.86
N VAL A 385 -66.46 -9.67 -0.92
CA VAL A 385 -67.81 -9.17 -1.16
C VAL A 385 -67.98 -8.65 -2.58
N ALA A 386 -66.91 -8.12 -3.19
CA ALA A 386 -66.93 -7.66 -4.58
C ALA A 386 -65.53 -7.75 -5.21
N THR A 387 -65.48 -7.77 -6.54
CA THR A 387 -64.26 -7.54 -7.33
C THR A 387 -64.54 -6.36 -8.24
N LEU A 388 -63.68 -5.35 -8.18
CA LEU A 388 -63.80 -4.10 -8.91
C LEU A 388 -62.73 -4.07 -10.01
N ASN A 389 -63.12 -3.65 -11.20
CA ASN A 389 -62.29 -3.58 -12.39
C ASN A 389 -62.02 -2.13 -12.79
N GLU A 390 -61.30 -1.93 -13.88
CA GLU A 390 -61.07 -0.61 -14.45
C GLU A 390 -62.38 0.19 -14.64
N GLY A 391 -62.36 1.45 -14.22
CA GLY A 391 -63.54 2.32 -14.21
C GLY A 391 -64.40 2.22 -12.96
N ASP A 392 -64.23 1.17 -12.14
CA ASP A 392 -64.88 1.10 -10.83
C ASP A 392 -64.18 2.00 -9.81
N PHE A 393 -64.92 2.36 -8.76
CA PHE A 393 -64.42 3.17 -7.65
C PHE A 393 -64.77 2.58 -6.30
N PHE A 394 -64.01 2.98 -5.28
CA PHE A 394 -64.18 2.53 -3.90
C PHE A 394 -63.67 3.55 -2.89
N GLY A 395 -64.12 3.42 -1.64
CA GLY A 395 -63.73 4.31 -0.55
C GLY A 395 -64.51 5.64 -0.54
N GLU A 396 -65.54 5.75 -1.37
CA GLU A 396 -66.47 6.86 -1.49
C GLU A 396 -67.17 7.18 -0.16
N MET A 397 -67.51 6.16 0.64
CA MET A 397 -68.19 6.37 1.92
C MET A 397 -67.33 7.23 2.87
N ALA A 398 -66.04 6.92 2.98
CA ALA A 398 -65.16 7.70 3.85
C ALA A 398 -64.95 9.14 3.34
N LEU A 399 -64.92 9.33 2.01
CA LEU A 399 -64.86 10.66 1.41
C LEU A 399 -66.14 11.47 1.62
N PHE A 400 -67.32 10.85 1.51
CA PHE A 400 -68.60 11.56 1.48
C PHE A 400 -69.28 11.69 2.84
N THR A 401 -69.19 10.68 3.70
CA THR A 401 -69.86 10.65 5.01
C THR A 401 -68.90 10.81 6.18
N GLY A 402 -67.59 10.73 5.94
CA GLY A 402 -66.56 10.76 6.99
C GLY A 402 -66.52 9.50 7.86
N GLU A 403 -67.27 8.46 7.50
CA GLU A 403 -67.25 7.18 8.20
C GLU A 403 -65.89 6.47 7.99
N PRO A 404 -65.39 5.69 8.98
CA PRO A 404 -64.20 4.86 8.78
C PRO A 404 -64.36 3.87 7.62
N ARG A 405 -63.24 3.46 7.02
CA ARG A 405 -63.22 2.53 5.89
C ARG A 405 -63.97 1.23 6.21
N SER A 406 -64.99 0.89 5.44
CA SER A 406 -65.90 -0.23 5.77
C SER A 406 -65.35 -1.61 5.41
N ALA A 407 -64.36 -1.68 4.50
CA ALA A 407 -63.81 -2.93 3.97
C ALA A 407 -62.33 -2.79 3.60
N ASN A 408 -61.61 -3.91 3.56
CA ASN A 408 -60.27 -3.95 2.98
C ASN A 408 -60.38 -3.98 1.45
N VAL A 409 -59.49 -3.28 0.76
CA VAL A 409 -59.37 -3.34 -0.70
C VAL A 409 -57.96 -3.79 -1.04
N VAL A 410 -57.84 -4.90 -1.77
CA VAL A 410 -56.56 -5.54 -2.08
C VAL A 410 -56.41 -5.68 -3.58
N ALA A 411 -55.26 -5.27 -4.12
CA ALA A 411 -54.93 -5.41 -5.53
C ALA A 411 -54.81 -6.90 -5.92
N LEU A 412 -55.46 -7.32 -7.00
CA LEU A 412 -55.37 -8.68 -7.54
C LEU A 412 -54.22 -8.83 -8.52
N GLU A 413 -53.87 -7.74 -9.20
CA GLU A 413 -52.76 -7.59 -10.13
C GLU A 413 -52.09 -6.23 -9.92
N GLU A 414 -51.06 -5.90 -10.70
CA GLU A 414 -50.51 -4.53 -10.68
C GLU A 414 -51.65 -3.56 -10.99
N THR A 415 -52.01 -2.74 -10.00
CA THR A 415 -53.20 -1.91 -10.07
C THR A 415 -52.82 -0.46 -9.92
N GLU A 416 -53.22 0.34 -10.90
CA GLU A 416 -53.12 1.77 -10.85
C GLU A 416 -54.45 2.37 -10.42
N VAL A 417 -54.42 3.24 -9.41
CA VAL A 417 -55.60 3.95 -8.91
C VAL A 417 -55.37 5.46 -8.91
N LEU A 418 -56.45 6.19 -9.14
CA LEU A 418 -56.52 7.65 -8.99
C LEU A 418 -57.15 7.98 -7.65
N GLU A 419 -56.38 8.57 -6.74
CA GLU A 419 -56.88 9.07 -5.47
C GLU A 419 -57.48 10.47 -5.63
N ILE A 420 -58.72 10.63 -5.18
CA ILE A 420 -59.43 11.91 -5.14
C ILE A 420 -59.69 12.26 -3.67
N GLY A 421 -59.03 13.30 -3.19
CA GLY A 421 -59.12 13.74 -1.80
C GLY A 421 -60.29 14.68 -1.53
N HIS A 422 -60.64 14.80 -0.24
CA HIS A 422 -61.67 15.70 0.29
C HIS A 422 -61.53 17.14 -0.20
N THR A 423 -60.31 17.69 -0.25
CA THR A 423 -60.08 19.08 -0.71
C THR A 423 -60.51 19.27 -2.16
N ALA A 424 -60.17 18.34 -3.05
CA ALA A 424 -60.55 18.41 -4.47
C ALA A 424 -62.07 18.33 -4.65
N MET A 425 -62.73 17.42 -3.91
CA MET A 425 -64.18 17.27 -3.94
C MET A 425 -64.91 18.47 -3.32
N LYS A 426 -64.36 19.06 -2.25
CA LYS A 426 -64.93 20.26 -1.61
C LYS A 426 -64.96 21.45 -2.56
N SER A 427 -63.86 21.72 -3.26
CA SER A 427 -63.79 22.82 -4.23
C SER A 427 -64.82 22.65 -5.36
N LEU A 428 -65.13 21.42 -5.75
CA LEU A 428 -66.16 21.12 -6.74
C LEU A 428 -67.56 21.47 -6.21
N PHE A 429 -67.89 21.07 -4.98
CA PHE A 429 -69.18 21.40 -4.36
C PHE A 429 -69.39 22.89 -4.09
N GLU A 430 -68.34 23.63 -3.75
CA GLU A 430 -68.40 25.08 -3.62
C GLU A 430 -68.68 25.77 -4.96
N THR A 431 -68.24 25.17 -6.08
CA THR A 431 -68.44 25.70 -7.43
C THR A 431 -69.82 25.36 -7.99
N ASN A 432 -70.37 24.19 -7.64
CA ASN A 432 -71.66 23.71 -8.13
C ASN A 432 -72.45 23.00 -7.01
N PRO A 433 -73.22 23.75 -6.20
CA PRO A 433 -73.94 23.21 -5.04
C PRO A 433 -75.00 22.16 -5.37
N ASP A 434 -75.59 22.20 -6.56
CA ASP A 434 -76.64 21.28 -7.00
C ASP A 434 -76.12 19.84 -7.21
N LEU A 435 -74.80 19.67 -7.34
CA LEU A 435 -74.15 18.35 -7.43
C LEU A 435 -74.31 17.52 -6.17
N VAL A 436 -74.43 18.16 -5.00
CA VAL A 436 -74.52 17.47 -3.72
C VAL A 436 -75.76 16.58 -3.66
N GLU A 437 -76.89 17.07 -4.18
CA GLU A 437 -78.14 16.31 -4.26
C GLU A 437 -78.03 15.17 -5.28
N SER A 438 -77.48 15.45 -6.46
CA SER A 438 -77.29 14.44 -7.53
C SER A 438 -76.37 13.30 -7.09
N LEU A 439 -75.25 13.60 -6.44
CA LEU A 439 -74.33 12.58 -5.92
C LEU A 439 -74.92 11.81 -4.75
N SER A 440 -75.72 12.46 -3.88
CA SER A 440 -76.39 11.77 -2.78
C SER A 440 -77.34 10.68 -3.27
N PHE A 441 -78.01 10.91 -4.40
CA PHE A 441 -78.89 9.93 -5.03
C PHE A 441 -78.11 8.71 -5.56
N ILE A 442 -77.03 8.95 -6.32
CA ILE A 442 -76.16 7.88 -6.85
C ILE A 442 -75.53 7.05 -5.72
N MET A 443 -75.14 7.70 -4.62
CA MET A 443 -74.61 7.03 -3.42
C MET A 443 -75.66 6.19 -2.69
N SER A 444 -76.89 6.69 -2.59
CA SER A 444 -78.00 5.93 -1.98
C SER A 444 -78.30 4.66 -2.79
N GLU A 445 -78.37 4.76 -4.12
CA GLU A 445 -78.63 3.63 -5.01
C GLU A 445 -77.52 2.56 -4.92
N ARG A 446 -76.25 2.99 -4.94
CA ARG A 446 -75.10 2.08 -4.82
C ARG A 446 -75.03 1.39 -3.45
N ARG A 447 -75.30 2.13 -2.37
CA ARG A 447 -75.32 1.58 -0.99
C ARG A 447 -76.40 0.51 -0.84
N GLN A 448 -77.59 0.73 -1.42
CA GLN A 448 -78.66 -0.26 -1.43
C GLN A 448 -78.29 -1.50 -2.26
N GLY A 449 -77.63 -1.32 -3.40
CA GLY A 449 -77.11 -2.42 -4.23
C GLY A 449 -76.07 -3.30 -3.50
N LEU A 450 -75.18 -2.69 -2.71
CA LEU A 450 -74.20 -3.41 -1.87
C LEU A 450 -74.85 -4.04 -0.63
N ALA A 451 -75.80 -3.37 0.01
CA ALA A 451 -76.54 -3.88 1.17
C ALA A 451 -77.38 -5.11 0.80
N ALA A 452 -78.02 -5.12 -0.37
CA ALA A 452 -78.80 -6.25 -0.88
C ALA A 452 -77.98 -7.54 -1.07
N GLN A 453 -76.66 -7.42 -1.27
CA GLN A 453 -75.74 -8.56 -1.38
C GLN A 453 -75.14 -9.02 -0.04
N THR A 454 -75.28 -8.19 1.01
CA THR A 454 -74.60 -8.39 2.30
C THR A 454 -75.58 -8.71 3.44
N SER A 455 -76.84 -8.22 3.42
CA SER A 455 -77.92 -8.52 4.38
C SER A 455 -79.30 -8.02 3.86
N PRO A 456 -80.25 -8.89 3.45
CA PRO A 456 -81.54 -8.48 2.85
C PRO A 456 -82.54 -7.75 3.77
N ASP A 457 -82.35 -7.79 5.10
CA ASP A 457 -83.36 -7.36 6.08
C ASP A 457 -83.23 -5.90 6.56
N LEU A 458 -82.36 -5.09 5.96
CA LEU A 458 -82.11 -3.69 6.33
C LEU A 458 -82.07 -2.78 5.10
N VAL A 459 -83.22 -2.55 4.46
CA VAL A 459 -83.38 -1.46 3.48
C VAL A 459 -84.44 -0.49 4.03
N SER A 460 -84.00 0.67 4.53
CA SER A 460 -84.92 1.70 5.04
C SER A 460 -85.32 2.68 3.92
N PRO A 461 -86.60 3.08 3.78
CA PRO A 461 -87.05 3.93 2.67
C PRO A 461 -86.52 5.38 2.66
N ASN A 462 -85.87 5.83 3.75
CA ASN A 462 -85.50 7.24 3.99
C ASN A 462 -83.98 7.50 4.01
N GLU A 463 -83.17 6.62 3.40
CA GLU A 463 -81.71 6.66 3.47
C GLU A 463 -81.05 7.79 2.66
N SER A 464 -81.67 8.26 1.58
CA SER A 464 -81.16 9.35 0.74
C SER A 464 -81.06 10.67 1.50
N GLU A 465 -82.07 11.01 2.31
CA GLU A 465 -82.08 12.19 3.19
C GLU A 465 -80.96 12.11 4.25
N GLY A 466 -80.69 10.90 4.76
CA GLY A 466 -79.62 10.65 5.73
C GLY A 466 -78.23 10.88 5.14
N ILE A 467 -77.95 10.34 3.95
CA ILE A 467 -76.67 10.52 3.24
C ILE A 467 -76.44 11.98 2.88
N LEU A 468 -77.47 12.67 2.36
CA LEU A 468 -77.39 14.10 2.04
C LEU A 468 -77.02 14.94 3.27
N SER A 469 -77.63 14.66 4.42
CA SER A 469 -77.34 15.36 5.67
C SER A 469 -75.90 15.12 6.16
N SER A 470 -75.36 13.91 5.96
CA SER A 470 -73.98 13.56 6.31
C SER A 470 -72.98 14.24 5.40
N ILE A 471 -73.25 14.31 4.09
CA ILE A 471 -72.40 15.02 3.10
C ILE A 471 -72.34 16.51 3.44
N LYS A 472 -73.49 17.17 3.63
CA LYS A 472 -73.54 18.60 3.97
C LYS A 472 -72.75 18.89 5.26
N ARG A 473 -72.90 18.04 6.29
CA ARG A 473 -72.16 18.17 7.55
C ARG A 473 -70.65 17.96 7.37
N PHE A 474 -70.23 16.95 6.62
CA PHE A 474 -68.81 16.59 6.49
C PHE A 474 -68.03 17.61 5.65
N PHE A 475 -68.61 18.10 4.56
CA PHE A 475 -67.99 19.13 3.72
C PHE A 475 -68.18 20.56 4.25
N GLY A 476 -69.01 20.76 5.27
CA GLY A 476 -69.29 22.07 5.87
C GLY A 476 -70.16 22.97 4.97
N LEU A 477 -71.08 22.37 4.23
CA LEU A 477 -72.00 23.05 3.30
C LEU A 477 -73.29 23.40 4.06
N SER A 478 -73.70 24.67 4.00
CA SER A 478 -74.88 25.22 4.70
C SER A 478 -76.20 24.88 4.03
#